data_AF-A0A2M7MV04-F1
#
_entry.id   AF-A0A2M7MV04-F1
#
_cell.length_a   1.000
_cell.length_b   1.000
_cell.length_c   1.000
_cell.angle_alpha   90.00
_cell.angle_beta   90.00
_cell.angle_gamma   90.00
#
_symmetry.space_group_name_H-M   'P 1'
#
loop_
_entity.id
_entity.type
_entity.pdbx_description
1 polymer ?
#
loop_
_entity_poly.entity_id
_entity_poly.type
_entity_poly.pdbx_seq_one_letter_code
_entity_poly.pdbx_strand_id
1 'polypeptide(L)'
;MKRLYAFLLACLAAGPLYAATADHTKFKELQGPFQTGEEVTQTCLKCHTEAAKQVMATRHWTWDYVNPASGQRLGKKTMLNSFCIADRSNEAFCNACHAGYGWKDETFDFSSEKNVDCLACHNTGQYAKIPGLAGHPAYQRMEYPPHSGKFVEAVDLPKVAQHIGKTSRATCGACHFYGGGGDGVKHGDLDSSLKQPGRKLDVHMGVDGGNFACATCHKTESHKIAGSRVAPTASDPHGALLRGQKTGRNPATCQACHGDQPHKPGLGGGLMGTLSKGDRLNAHTRTLACQTCHIPAFARGGVPTKMFWDWSTAGTLDANGRPFQKKDEHGHVIFDSKKGDFRLGENVKPDYVWFDGRVDYTLKSDRIDPTRVVRMNTFHGNAGEPNARIWPVKRFQGKQPYDLEYLTLLIPHTATPDDTALWYNFDWTKALTVGAAAAGQPFSGKFGFAETEMLWPITHMVAPKDQALGCAECHSRDGRLKEVAGVYLPGRDHDMWLDRAGFGLAGLALLGVLGHGGLRFLTRNRRKEH
;
A
#
# COMPACT_ATOMS: atom_id res chain seq x y z
N MET A 1 -70.65 -3.72 9.97
CA MET A 1 -69.97 -2.47 9.60
C MET A 1 -68.68 -2.80 8.88
N LYS A 2 -68.59 -2.43 7.60
CA LYS A 2 -67.45 -2.67 6.70
C LYS A 2 -66.25 -1.80 7.12
N ARG A 3 -65.05 -2.36 7.20
CA ARG A 3 -63.80 -1.59 7.09
C ARG A 3 -62.90 -2.23 6.06
N LEU A 4 -62.85 -1.57 4.91
CA LEU A 4 -61.88 -1.69 3.82
C LEU A 4 -60.46 -1.59 4.39
N TYR A 5 -59.59 -2.56 4.09
CA TYR A 5 -58.15 -2.33 4.07
C TYR A 5 -57.73 -2.26 2.60
N ALA A 6 -57.35 -1.03 2.20
CA ALA A 6 -56.84 -0.74 0.88
C ALA A 6 -55.42 -1.32 0.74
N PHE A 7 -55.24 -2.18 -0.26
CA PHE A 7 -53.93 -2.55 -0.80
C PHE A 7 -53.32 -1.33 -1.51
N LEU A 8 -52.22 -0.80 -0.99
CA LEU A 8 -51.33 0.09 -1.74
C LEU A 8 -50.17 -0.74 -2.27
N LEU A 9 -50.32 -1.25 -3.49
CA LEU A 9 -49.19 -1.70 -4.30
C LEU A 9 -48.39 -0.46 -4.71
N ALA A 10 -47.30 -0.18 -4.01
CA ALA A 10 -46.29 0.74 -4.50
C ALA A 10 -45.43 0.00 -5.55
N CYS A 11 -45.80 0.13 -6.82
CA CYS A 11 -44.93 -0.21 -7.94
C CYS A 11 -43.74 0.78 -7.94
N LEU A 12 -42.67 0.43 -7.23
CA LEU A 12 -41.35 1.01 -7.45
C LEU A 12 -40.79 0.43 -8.75
N ALA A 13 -41.17 1.04 -9.87
CA ALA A 13 -40.43 0.89 -11.11
C ALA A 13 -39.05 1.54 -10.93
N ALA A 14 -38.08 0.73 -10.49
CA ALA A 14 -36.67 1.11 -10.57
C ALA A 14 -36.28 1.15 -12.05
N GLY A 15 -36.44 2.32 -12.67
CA GLY A 15 -35.86 2.58 -13.98
C GLY A 15 -34.34 2.37 -13.90
N PRO A 16 -33.71 1.79 -14.93
CA PRO A 16 -32.26 1.62 -14.93
C PRO A 16 -31.60 3.00 -14.86
N LEU A 17 -30.83 3.24 -13.80
CA LEU A 17 -29.87 4.32 -13.72
C LEU A 17 -28.80 4.07 -14.79
N TYR A 18 -29.03 4.57 -16.01
CA TYR A 18 -27.99 4.62 -17.04
C TYR A 18 -26.91 5.59 -16.59
N ALA A 19 -25.91 5.07 -15.87
CA ALA A 19 -24.81 5.84 -15.30
C ALA A 19 -23.69 6.20 -16.30
N ALA A 20 -23.82 5.74 -17.56
CA ALA A 20 -22.86 5.97 -18.63
C ALA A 20 -23.56 6.63 -19.83
N THR A 21 -22.88 7.56 -20.49
CA THR A 21 -23.39 8.28 -21.66
C THR A 21 -23.25 7.49 -22.96
N ALA A 22 -22.59 6.32 -22.94
CA ALA A 22 -22.39 5.45 -24.08
C ALA A 22 -22.54 3.98 -23.66
N ASP A 23 -23.20 3.20 -24.52
CA ASP A 23 -23.37 1.75 -24.39
C ASP A 23 -22.42 1.07 -25.38
N HIS A 24 -21.35 0.47 -24.84
CA HIS A 24 -20.27 -0.07 -25.67
C HIS A 24 -20.69 -1.33 -26.45
N THR A 25 -21.75 -2.00 -26.01
CA THR A 25 -22.32 -3.17 -26.72
C THR A 25 -22.95 -2.78 -28.07
N LYS A 26 -23.27 -1.49 -28.28
CA LYS A 26 -23.92 -0.99 -29.49
C LYS A 26 -22.95 -0.48 -30.56
N PHE A 27 -21.66 -0.34 -30.26
CA PHE A 27 -20.67 0.10 -31.25
C PHE A 27 -20.29 -1.07 -32.17
N LYS A 28 -20.41 -0.87 -33.48
CA LYS A 28 -20.06 -1.87 -34.49
C LYS A 28 -18.56 -2.17 -34.46
N GLU A 29 -17.77 -1.15 -34.17
CA GLU A 29 -16.30 -1.23 -34.08
C GLU A 29 -15.84 -2.18 -32.97
N LEU A 30 -16.63 -2.34 -31.90
CA LEU A 30 -16.32 -3.22 -30.76
C LEU A 30 -16.85 -4.65 -30.92
N GLN A 31 -17.49 -4.98 -32.04
CA GLN A 31 -17.90 -6.36 -32.34
C GLN A 31 -16.72 -7.25 -32.74
N GLY A 32 -15.57 -6.65 -33.04
CA GLY A 32 -14.36 -7.38 -33.45
C GLY A 32 -14.47 -7.98 -34.86
N PRO A 33 -13.70 -9.04 -35.16
CA PRO A 33 -12.78 -9.72 -34.25
C PRO A 33 -11.57 -8.86 -33.84
N PHE A 34 -10.98 -9.18 -32.69
CA PHE A 34 -9.70 -8.63 -32.25
C PHE A 34 -8.72 -9.78 -32.01
N GLN A 35 -7.54 -9.72 -32.63
CA GLN A 35 -6.46 -10.68 -32.45
C GLN A 35 -5.55 -10.32 -31.28
N THR A 36 -5.47 -9.02 -30.96
CA THR A 36 -4.59 -8.49 -29.91
C THR A 36 -5.27 -7.41 -29.08
N GLY A 37 -4.75 -7.18 -27.87
CA GLY A 37 -5.18 -6.07 -27.02
C GLY A 37 -4.90 -4.71 -27.65
N GLU A 38 -3.81 -4.58 -28.42
CA GLU A 38 -3.48 -3.36 -29.14
C GLU A 38 -4.52 -2.99 -30.20
N GLU A 39 -5.12 -3.96 -30.91
CA GLU A 39 -6.24 -3.72 -31.84
C GLU A 39 -7.48 -3.20 -31.12
N VAL A 40 -7.75 -3.68 -29.90
CA VAL A 40 -8.81 -3.13 -29.04
C VAL A 40 -8.49 -1.68 -28.70
N THR A 41 -7.28 -1.38 -28.23
CA THR A 41 -6.85 -0.02 -27.91
C THR A 41 -6.96 0.92 -29.10
N GLN A 42 -6.48 0.51 -30.29
CA GLN A 42 -6.63 1.29 -31.52
C GLN A 42 -8.10 1.61 -31.83
N THR A 43 -9.01 0.68 -31.53
CA THR A 43 -10.44 0.89 -31.68
C THR A 43 -10.99 1.87 -30.64
N CYS A 44 -10.59 1.75 -29.37
CA CYS A 44 -10.95 2.71 -28.31
C CYS A 44 -10.51 4.14 -28.66
N LEU A 45 -9.32 4.30 -29.25
CA LEU A 45 -8.74 5.60 -29.60
C LEU A 45 -9.49 6.34 -30.71
N LYS A 46 -10.37 5.67 -31.48
CA LYS A 46 -11.27 6.34 -32.43
C LYS A 46 -12.27 7.29 -31.76
N CYS A 47 -12.60 7.04 -30.49
CA CYS A 47 -13.51 7.87 -29.70
C CYS A 47 -12.83 8.53 -28.49
N HIS A 48 -11.82 7.89 -27.91
CA HIS A 48 -11.09 8.36 -26.73
C HIS A 48 -9.71 8.95 -27.10
N THR A 49 -9.70 9.93 -28.00
CA THR A 49 -8.49 10.43 -28.69
C THR A 49 -7.38 10.98 -27.79
N GLU A 50 -7.71 11.36 -26.55
CA GLU A 50 -6.74 11.89 -25.58
C GLU A 50 -6.39 10.91 -24.45
N ALA A 51 -7.11 9.79 -24.35
CA ALA A 51 -7.00 8.91 -23.18
C ALA A 51 -5.63 8.23 -23.09
N ALA A 52 -5.09 7.72 -24.21
CA ALA A 52 -3.75 7.13 -24.22
C ALA A 52 -2.69 8.16 -23.80
N LYS A 53 -2.67 9.36 -24.39
CA LYS A 53 -1.73 10.43 -24.00
C LYS A 53 -1.81 10.78 -22.51
N GLN A 54 -3.03 10.84 -21.97
CA GLN A 54 -3.25 11.07 -20.54
C GLN A 54 -2.63 9.96 -19.68
N VAL A 55 -2.85 8.69 -20.01
CA VAL A 55 -2.25 7.54 -19.31
C VAL A 55 -0.73 7.56 -19.45
N MET A 56 -0.23 7.84 -20.65
CA MET A 56 1.20 7.87 -20.97
C MET A 56 1.97 8.95 -20.21
N ALA A 57 1.29 10.03 -19.83
CA ALA A 57 1.84 11.08 -18.97
C ALA A 57 1.90 10.71 -17.47
N THR A 58 1.51 9.49 -17.09
CA THR A 58 1.48 9.03 -15.70
C THR A 58 2.54 7.99 -15.38
N ARG A 59 2.80 7.83 -14.08
CA ARG A 59 3.69 6.80 -13.56
C ARG A 59 3.19 5.37 -13.77
N HIS A 60 1.91 5.16 -14.09
CA HIS A 60 1.39 3.83 -14.43
C HIS A 60 1.89 3.37 -15.81
N TRP A 61 2.22 4.32 -16.70
CA TRP A 61 2.85 4.08 -17.99
C TRP A 61 4.37 4.14 -17.91
N THR A 62 4.93 5.24 -17.40
CA THR A 62 6.38 5.45 -17.50
C THR A 62 7.19 4.56 -16.57
N TRP A 63 6.60 4.16 -15.43
CA TRP A 63 7.30 3.54 -14.31
C TRP A 63 8.57 4.31 -13.89
N ASP A 64 8.54 5.62 -14.08
CA ASP A 64 9.66 6.53 -13.90
C ASP A 64 9.18 7.83 -13.24
N TYR A 65 9.98 8.34 -12.33
CA TYR A 65 9.68 9.51 -11.50
C TYR A 65 10.96 10.12 -10.96
N VAL A 66 11.24 11.37 -11.31
CA VAL A 66 12.31 12.13 -10.67
C VAL A 66 11.77 12.75 -9.38
N ASN A 67 12.35 12.36 -8.24
CA ASN A 67 12.02 12.94 -6.96
C ASN A 67 12.53 14.40 -6.94
N PRO A 68 11.65 15.40 -6.81
CA PRO A 68 12.07 16.80 -6.86
C PRO A 68 12.89 17.23 -5.63
N ALA A 69 12.75 16.52 -4.49
CA ALA A 69 13.45 16.87 -3.26
C ALA A 69 14.90 16.31 -3.24
N SER A 70 15.09 15.07 -3.69
CA SER A 70 16.41 14.40 -3.65
C SER A 70 17.12 14.33 -5.01
N GLY A 71 16.42 14.62 -6.11
CA GLY A 71 16.92 14.42 -7.47
C GLY A 71 16.99 12.94 -7.91
N GLN A 72 16.65 11.99 -7.04
CA GLN A 72 16.70 10.57 -7.36
C GLN A 72 15.72 10.22 -8.48
N ARG A 73 16.19 9.48 -9.50
CA ARG A 73 15.33 8.89 -10.53
C ARG A 73 14.75 7.56 -10.01
N LEU A 74 13.53 7.63 -9.52
CA LEU A 74 12.76 6.54 -8.94
C LEU A 74 11.72 6.00 -9.94
N GLY A 75 10.95 5.01 -9.49
CA GLY A 75 9.96 4.31 -10.30
C GLY A 75 10.33 2.83 -10.46
N LYS A 76 9.35 1.98 -10.79
CA LYS A 76 9.56 0.53 -10.83
C LYS A 76 10.65 0.11 -11.83
N LYS A 77 10.89 0.92 -12.88
CA LYS A 77 11.93 0.71 -13.88
C LYS A 77 13.36 0.85 -13.32
N THR A 78 13.55 1.71 -12.32
CA THR A 78 14.89 2.08 -11.81
C THR A 78 15.16 1.62 -10.39
N MET A 79 14.10 1.40 -9.60
CA MET A 79 14.21 1.12 -8.17
C MET A 79 14.50 -0.35 -7.88
N LEU A 80 15.32 -0.54 -6.84
CA LEU A 80 15.48 -1.82 -6.16
C LEU A 80 14.41 -2.00 -5.06
N ASN A 81 14.10 -3.25 -4.72
CA ASN A 81 13.31 -3.61 -3.54
C ASN A 81 13.81 -4.92 -2.91
N SER A 82 13.38 -5.22 -1.69
CA SER A 82 13.75 -6.49 -1.01
C SER A 82 12.91 -7.71 -1.41
N PHE A 83 12.06 -7.62 -2.45
CA PHE A 83 11.20 -8.72 -2.92
C PHE A 83 11.82 -9.39 -4.16
N CYS A 84 11.27 -9.10 -5.34
CA CYS A 84 11.82 -9.57 -6.63
C CYS A 84 13.06 -8.79 -7.10
N ILE A 85 13.64 -7.95 -6.24
CA ILE A 85 14.82 -7.13 -6.48
C ILE A 85 14.60 -6.01 -7.49
N ALA A 86 14.46 -6.30 -8.78
CA ALA A 86 14.32 -5.28 -9.82
C ALA A 86 13.47 -5.73 -11.01
N ASP A 87 12.97 -4.75 -11.77
CA ASP A 87 12.24 -4.96 -13.02
C ASP A 87 13.16 -5.36 -14.18
N ARG A 88 14.30 -4.66 -14.29
CA ARG A 88 15.27 -4.80 -15.37
C ARG A 88 15.79 -6.24 -15.49
N SER A 89 15.95 -6.72 -16.73
CA SER A 89 16.19 -8.12 -17.15
C SER A 89 14.99 -9.07 -16.98
N ASN A 90 13.95 -8.63 -16.27
CA ASN A 90 12.78 -9.44 -15.92
C ASN A 90 11.47 -8.80 -16.43
N GLU A 91 11.55 -7.84 -17.34
CA GLU A 91 10.45 -6.98 -17.79
C GLU A 91 9.22 -7.80 -18.23
N ALA A 92 9.42 -8.84 -19.06
CA ALA A 92 8.31 -9.67 -19.56
C ALA A 92 7.46 -10.30 -18.44
N PHE A 93 8.08 -10.66 -17.32
CA PHE A 93 7.36 -11.19 -16.15
C PHE A 93 6.70 -10.07 -15.34
N CYS A 94 7.46 -9.01 -15.05
CA CYS A 94 7.04 -7.90 -14.20
C CYS A 94 5.92 -7.05 -14.84
N ASN A 95 5.88 -6.97 -16.17
CA ASN A 95 4.99 -6.11 -16.96
C ASN A 95 3.61 -6.70 -17.20
N ALA A 96 3.32 -7.89 -16.67
CA ALA A 96 1.93 -8.28 -16.45
C ALA A 96 1.19 -7.30 -15.52
N CYS A 97 1.91 -6.52 -14.71
CA CYS A 97 1.34 -5.43 -13.90
C CYS A 97 1.51 -4.03 -14.52
N HIS A 98 2.05 -3.90 -15.73
CA HIS A 98 2.18 -2.62 -16.43
C HIS A 98 0.87 -2.27 -17.16
N ALA A 99 0.56 -0.98 -17.28
CA ALA A 99 -0.64 -0.48 -17.97
C ALA A 99 -0.49 -0.48 -19.50
N GLY A 100 0.25 -1.44 -20.04
CA GLY A 100 0.54 -1.55 -21.47
C GLY A 100 0.85 -2.97 -21.93
N TYR A 101 0.96 -3.10 -23.24
CA TYR A 101 1.20 -4.34 -23.98
C TYR A 101 2.59 -4.35 -24.58
N GLY A 102 3.31 -5.48 -24.49
CA GLY A 102 4.55 -5.72 -25.24
C GLY A 102 5.82 -5.18 -24.61
N TRP A 103 5.80 -4.62 -23.40
CA TRP A 103 7.03 -4.21 -22.72
C TRP A 103 7.77 -5.44 -22.18
N LYS A 104 8.68 -5.97 -22.99
CA LYS A 104 9.47 -7.17 -22.67
C LYS A 104 10.96 -6.91 -22.44
N ASP A 105 11.47 -5.76 -22.91
CA ASP A 105 12.87 -5.35 -22.82
C ASP A 105 13.01 -3.83 -23.05
N GLU A 106 14.22 -3.35 -23.30
CA GLU A 106 14.53 -1.94 -23.52
C GLU A 106 14.03 -1.32 -24.82
N THR A 107 13.63 -2.15 -25.79
CA THR A 107 13.16 -1.70 -27.11
C THR A 107 11.70 -1.25 -27.11
N PHE A 108 11.03 -1.31 -25.96
CA PHE A 108 9.63 -0.91 -25.82
C PHE A 108 9.41 0.57 -26.17
N ASP A 109 8.50 0.82 -27.11
CA ASP A 109 8.14 2.16 -27.56
C ASP A 109 7.10 2.80 -26.61
N PHE A 110 7.61 3.61 -25.67
CA PHE A 110 6.78 4.40 -24.75
C PHE A 110 6.00 5.53 -25.42
N SER A 111 6.20 5.80 -26.72
CA SER A 111 5.43 6.78 -27.50
C SER A 111 4.23 6.16 -28.24
N SER A 112 4.14 4.82 -28.29
CA SER A 112 3.07 4.13 -29.01
C SER A 112 1.76 4.11 -28.24
N GLU A 113 0.79 4.93 -28.65
CA GLU A 113 -0.53 5.00 -28.00
C GLU A 113 -1.29 3.66 -28.05
N LYS A 114 -1.12 2.88 -29.12
CA LYS A 114 -1.76 1.56 -29.26
C LYS A 114 -1.31 0.54 -28.22
N ASN A 115 -0.14 0.74 -27.61
CA ASN A 115 0.40 -0.15 -26.60
C ASN A 115 -0.20 0.13 -25.20
N VAL A 116 -1.02 1.17 -25.03
CA VAL A 116 -1.74 1.41 -23.76
C VAL A 116 -2.80 0.33 -23.55
N ASP A 117 -2.84 -0.26 -22.37
CA ASP A 117 -3.84 -1.27 -22.02
C ASP A 117 -5.03 -0.59 -21.31
N CYS A 118 -6.06 -0.23 -22.11
CA CYS A 118 -7.29 0.34 -21.58
C CYS A 118 -8.08 -0.68 -20.73
N LEU A 119 -7.98 -1.97 -21.05
CA LEU A 119 -8.77 -3.04 -20.44
C LEU A 119 -8.27 -3.38 -19.03
N ALA A 120 -6.98 -3.22 -18.75
CA ALA A 120 -6.37 -3.44 -17.43
C ALA A 120 -7.14 -2.76 -16.29
N CYS A 121 -7.65 -1.56 -16.55
CA CYS A 121 -8.36 -0.75 -15.56
C CYS A 121 -9.89 -0.79 -15.73
N HIS A 122 -10.37 -0.84 -16.99
CA HIS A 122 -11.78 -0.61 -17.32
C HIS A 122 -12.61 -1.85 -17.57
N ASN A 123 -12.03 -3.06 -17.60
CA ASN A 123 -12.82 -4.28 -17.70
C ASN A 123 -13.79 -4.44 -16.51
N THR A 124 -14.94 -5.07 -16.74
CA THR A 124 -15.89 -5.46 -15.67
C THR A 124 -15.74 -6.92 -15.25
N GLY A 125 -14.75 -7.63 -15.80
CA GLY A 125 -14.44 -9.03 -15.55
C GLY A 125 -13.82 -9.70 -16.79
N GLN A 126 -13.47 -10.99 -16.65
CA GLN A 126 -13.01 -11.86 -17.75
C GLN A 126 -11.76 -11.37 -18.50
N TYR A 127 -10.97 -10.48 -17.90
CA TYR A 127 -9.70 -10.00 -18.43
C TYR A 127 -8.61 -10.16 -17.37
N ALA A 128 -7.51 -10.81 -17.75
CA ALA A 128 -6.33 -10.94 -16.92
C ALA A 128 -5.08 -11.03 -17.79
N LYS A 129 -4.03 -10.32 -17.39
CA LYS A 129 -2.70 -10.37 -18.01
C LYS A 129 -1.92 -11.53 -17.41
N ILE A 130 -1.07 -12.17 -18.20
CA ILE A 130 -0.31 -13.35 -17.78
C ILE A 130 1.15 -12.97 -17.53
N PRO A 131 1.71 -13.24 -16.32
CA PRO A 131 3.13 -13.03 -16.06
C PRO A 131 4.00 -13.83 -17.02
N GLY A 132 4.94 -13.15 -17.67
CA GLY A 132 5.84 -13.74 -18.69
C GLY A 132 5.40 -13.42 -20.12
N LEU A 133 4.20 -12.89 -20.33
CA LEU A 133 3.71 -12.44 -21.64
C LEU A 133 3.80 -10.93 -21.82
N ALA A 134 4.70 -10.24 -21.12
CA ALA A 134 5.02 -8.82 -21.35
C ALA A 134 3.80 -7.88 -21.35
N GLY A 135 2.80 -8.21 -20.53
CA GLY A 135 1.58 -7.42 -20.41
C GLY A 135 0.41 -7.88 -21.29
N HIS A 136 0.54 -8.95 -22.05
CA HIS A 136 -0.57 -9.51 -22.81
C HIS A 136 -1.46 -10.45 -21.97
N PRO A 137 -2.76 -10.52 -22.24
CA PRO A 137 -3.60 -11.65 -21.85
C PRO A 137 -3.26 -12.88 -22.71
N ALA A 138 -3.88 -14.01 -22.42
CA ALA A 138 -3.86 -15.15 -23.33
C ALA A 138 -4.74 -14.86 -24.56
N TYR A 139 -4.16 -14.88 -25.76
CA TYR A 139 -4.90 -14.73 -27.04
C TYR A 139 -5.35 -16.08 -27.63
N GLN A 140 -4.79 -17.17 -27.13
CA GLN A 140 -5.15 -18.53 -27.47
C GLN A 140 -5.06 -19.40 -26.22
N ARG A 141 -5.72 -20.57 -26.26
CA ARG A 141 -5.55 -21.57 -25.20
C ARG A 141 -4.07 -21.92 -25.07
N MET A 142 -3.53 -21.82 -23.86
CA MET A 142 -2.13 -22.13 -23.60
C MET A 142 -1.96 -22.78 -22.23
N GLU A 143 -0.93 -23.61 -22.08
CA GLU A 143 -0.54 -24.14 -20.78
C GLU A 143 0.16 -23.05 -19.97
N TYR A 144 -0.31 -22.79 -18.74
CA TYR A 144 0.29 -21.81 -17.86
C TYR A 144 0.13 -22.17 -16.37
N PRO A 145 1.24 -22.22 -15.59
CA PRO A 145 2.63 -22.10 -16.04
C PRO A 145 3.04 -23.21 -17.03
N PRO A 146 4.10 -23.02 -17.83
CA PRO A 146 4.59 -24.08 -18.72
C PRO A 146 4.85 -25.39 -17.97
N HIS A 147 4.47 -26.53 -18.57
CA HIS A 147 4.62 -27.87 -18.01
C HIS A 147 3.87 -28.13 -16.69
N SER A 148 2.85 -27.35 -16.36
CA SER A 148 2.06 -27.50 -15.13
C SER A 148 0.85 -28.42 -15.27
N GLY A 149 0.49 -28.82 -16.49
CA GLY A 149 -0.76 -29.47 -16.86
C GLY A 149 -2.00 -28.55 -16.81
N LYS A 150 -1.84 -27.27 -16.43
CA LYS A 150 -2.93 -26.31 -16.29
C LYS A 150 -3.02 -25.42 -17.52
N PHE A 151 -4.23 -25.23 -18.03
CA PHE A 151 -4.48 -24.41 -19.22
C PHE A 151 -5.26 -23.15 -18.87
N VAL A 152 -4.93 -22.07 -19.58
CA VAL A 152 -5.65 -20.79 -19.56
C VAL A 152 -6.27 -20.63 -20.94
N GLU A 153 -7.56 -20.31 -20.98
CA GLU A 153 -8.28 -20.04 -22.23
C GLU A 153 -7.97 -18.65 -22.77
N ALA A 154 -8.22 -18.47 -24.08
CA ALA A 154 -8.16 -17.16 -24.70
C ALA A 154 -9.15 -16.19 -24.06
N VAL A 155 -8.76 -14.93 -23.90
CA VAL A 155 -9.68 -13.86 -23.53
C VAL A 155 -10.55 -13.49 -24.73
N ASP A 156 -11.86 -13.45 -24.51
CA ASP A 156 -12.82 -12.92 -25.48
C ASP A 156 -12.73 -11.39 -25.52
N LEU A 157 -11.77 -10.89 -26.29
CA LEU A 157 -11.47 -9.46 -26.40
C LEU A 157 -12.69 -8.62 -26.85
N PRO A 158 -13.48 -9.01 -27.88
CA PRO A 158 -14.71 -8.29 -28.23
C PRO A 158 -15.66 -8.18 -27.04
N LYS A 159 -15.92 -9.28 -26.34
CA LYS A 159 -16.83 -9.27 -25.19
C LYS A 159 -16.31 -8.38 -24.07
N VAL A 160 -15.02 -8.42 -23.75
CA VAL A 160 -14.43 -7.54 -22.73
C VAL A 160 -14.53 -6.08 -23.14
N ALA A 161 -14.21 -5.75 -24.40
CA ALA A 161 -14.26 -4.39 -24.92
C ALA A 161 -15.68 -3.78 -24.95
N GLN A 162 -16.70 -4.62 -25.13
CA GLN A 162 -18.11 -4.24 -25.06
C GLN A 162 -18.60 -4.01 -23.62
N HIS A 163 -17.92 -4.60 -22.62
CA HIS A 163 -18.31 -4.56 -21.21
C HIS A 163 -17.27 -3.81 -20.37
N ILE A 164 -16.97 -2.58 -20.78
CA ILE A 164 -16.12 -1.67 -20.01
C ILE A 164 -16.93 -0.87 -18.99
N GLY A 165 -16.27 -0.38 -17.95
CA GLY A 165 -16.90 0.41 -16.91
C GLY A 165 -15.91 1.27 -16.12
N LYS A 166 -16.41 1.83 -15.01
CA LYS A 166 -15.54 2.48 -14.01
C LYS A 166 -14.59 1.45 -13.41
N THR A 167 -13.42 1.90 -12.98
CA THR A 167 -12.47 1.06 -12.25
C THR A 167 -13.12 0.46 -11.00
N SER A 168 -12.69 -0.75 -10.63
CA SER A 168 -13.16 -1.45 -9.45
C SER A 168 -11.98 -1.84 -8.57
N ARG A 169 -12.23 -2.26 -7.33
CA ARG A 169 -11.19 -2.84 -6.47
C ARG A 169 -10.54 -4.06 -7.12
N ALA A 170 -11.29 -4.82 -7.92
CA ALA A 170 -10.74 -5.98 -8.64
C ALA A 170 -9.78 -5.58 -9.77
N THR A 171 -10.08 -4.52 -10.54
CA THR A 171 -9.19 -4.09 -11.64
C THR A 171 -7.92 -3.43 -11.12
N CYS A 172 -8.00 -2.57 -10.09
CA CYS A 172 -6.81 -2.07 -9.40
C CYS A 172 -6.04 -3.22 -8.72
N GLY A 173 -6.78 -4.14 -8.09
CA GLY A 173 -6.25 -5.29 -7.37
C GLY A 173 -5.52 -6.31 -8.23
N ALA A 174 -5.83 -6.42 -9.52
CA ALA A 174 -5.15 -7.32 -10.46
C ALA A 174 -3.61 -7.13 -10.45
N CYS A 175 -3.15 -5.92 -10.13
CA CYS A 175 -1.75 -5.61 -9.93
C CYS A 175 -1.40 -5.36 -8.45
N HIS A 176 -2.22 -4.58 -7.74
CA HIS A 176 -1.87 -4.09 -6.41
C HIS A 176 -1.99 -5.15 -5.29
N PHE A 177 -2.86 -6.15 -5.45
CA PHE A 177 -3.01 -7.26 -4.49
C PHE A 177 -1.95 -8.35 -4.69
N TYR A 178 -1.42 -8.49 -5.91
CA TYR A 178 -0.52 -9.58 -6.29
C TYR A 178 0.96 -9.16 -6.46
N GLY A 179 1.31 -7.97 -5.99
CA GLY A 179 2.68 -7.45 -6.07
C GLY A 179 3.69 -8.33 -5.33
N GLY A 180 4.86 -8.55 -5.91
CA GLY A 180 5.88 -9.46 -5.35
C GLY A 180 5.70 -10.94 -5.75
N GLY A 181 4.87 -11.20 -6.77
CA GLY A 181 4.70 -12.51 -7.38
C GLY A 181 3.69 -13.42 -6.66
N GLY A 182 2.76 -12.85 -5.89
CA GLY A 182 1.73 -13.57 -5.16
C GLY A 182 0.79 -12.63 -4.40
N ASP A 183 -0.36 -13.15 -4.00
CA ASP A 183 -1.39 -12.41 -3.25
C ASP A 183 -0.88 -11.97 -1.87
N GLY A 184 -1.16 -10.73 -1.47
CA GLY A 184 -0.82 -10.16 -0.17
C GLY A 184 0.68 -10.05 0.13
N VAL A 185 1.58 -10.43 -0.79
CA VAL A 185 3.02 -10.56 -0.53
C VAL A 185 3.66 -9.23 -0.13
N LYS A 186 3.41 -8.15 -0.90
CA LYS A 186 4.20 -6.91 -0.81
C LYS A 186 3.70 -5.92 0.23
N HIS A 187 2.52 -5.34 0.02
CA HIS A 187 2.01 -4.22 0.82
C HIS A 187 1.60 -4.66 2.23
N GLY A 188 0.99 -5.84 2.35
CA GLY A 188 0.47 -6.38 3.62
C GLY A 188 -0.89 -5.83 4.02
N ASP A 189 -1.28 -4.64 3.56
CA ASP A 189 -2.62 -4.05 3.73
C ASP A 189 -3.45 -4.03 2.44
N LEU A 190 -2.95 -4.67 1.37
CA LEU A 190 -3.63 -4.84 0.09
C LEU A 190 -3.49 -6.28 -0.40
N ASP A 191 -4.61 -7.01 -0.43
CA ASP A 191 -4.72 -8.40 -0.86
C ASP A 191 -6.12 -8.69 -1.45
N SER A 192 -6.31 -9.88 -2.01
CA SER A 192 -7.53 -10.24 -2.74
C SER A 192 -8.83 -10.22 -1.92
N SER A 193 -8.77 -10.29 -0.59
CA SER A 193 -9.93 -10.13 0.30
C SER A 193 -10.59 -8.74 0.16
N LEU A 194 -9.85 -7.74 -0.34
CA LEU A 194 -10.36 -6.39 -0.58
C LEU A 194 -11.14 -6.24 -1.88
N LYS A 195 -11.36 -7.30 -2.66
CA LYS A 195 -12.29 -7.24 -3.81
C LYS A 195 -13.71 -6.92 -3.33
N GLN A 196 -14.19 -7.62 -2.30
CA GLN A 196 -15.50 -7.44 -1.68
C GLN A 196 -15.40 -7.60 -0.15
N PRO A 197 -14.69 -6.68 0.54
CA PRO A 197 -14.44 -6.82 1.96
C PRO A 197 -15.71 -6.51 2.75
N GLY A 198 -15.82 -7.03 3.98
CA GLY A 198 -16.75 -6.50 4.98
C GLY A 198 -16.17 -5.30 5.72
N ARG A 199 -17.01 -4.53 6.41
CA ARG A 199 -16.67 -3.31 7.16
C ARG A 199 -15.64 -3.55 8.25
N LYS A 200 -15.58 -4.76 8.81
CA LYS A 200 -14.58 -5.16 9.81
C LYS A 200 -13.16 -5.19 9.24
N LEU A 201 -13.02 -5.53 7.96
CA LEU A 201 -11.72 -5.57 7.29
C LEU A 201 -11.30 -4.16 6.88
N ASP A 202 -12.17 -3.42 6.20
CA ASP A 202 -11.93 -2.01 5.86
C ASP A 202 -13.25 -1.23 5.88
N VAL A 203 -13.34 -0.17 6.70
CA VAL A 203 -14.57 0.61 6.85
C VAL A 203 -14.95 1.43 5.61
N HIS A 204 -13.97 1.78 4.77
CA HIS A 204 -14.19 2.57 3.56
C HIS A 204 -14.58 1.69 2.40
N MET A 205 -13.88 0.57 2.21
CA MET A 205 -14.10 -0.37 1.09
C MET A 205 -15.18 -1.42 1.38
N GLY A 206 -15.56 -1.61 2.65
CA GLY A 206 -16.55 -2.60 3.08
C GLY A 206 -17.87 -2.49 2.31
N VAL A 207 -18.36 -3.59 1.75
CA VAL A 207 -19.60 -3.63 0.94
C VAL A 207 -20.86 -3.33 1.76
N ASP A 208 -20.79 -3.59 3.06
CA ASP A 208 -21.75 -3.27 4.13
C ASP A 208 -21.44 -1.92 4.83
N GLY A 209 -20.55 -1.12 4.24
CA GLY A 209 -20.09 0.17 4.75
C GLY A 209 -20.01 1.22 3.64
N GLY A 210 -18.86 1.89 3.51
CA GLY A 210 -18.66 2.93 2.49
C GLY A 210 -18.68 2.41 1.05
N ASN A 211 -18.38 1.12 0.84
CA ASN A 211 -18.25 0.45 -0.46
C ASN A 211 -17.43 1.24 -1.49
N PHE A 212 -16.39 1.94 -1.04
CA PHE A 212 -15.53 2.74 -1.92
C PHE A 212 -14.79 1.86 -2.91
N ALA A 213 -14.74 2.29 -4.17
CA ALA A 213 -13.72 1.83 -5.10
C ALA A 213 -12.40 2.56 -4.78
N CYS A 214 -11.27 2.05 -5.26
CA CYS A 214 -9.96 2.69 -5.04
C CYS A 214 -9.97 4.15 -5.52
N ALA A 215 -10.58 4.40 -6.69
CA ALA A 215 -10.70 5.72 -7.30
C ALA A 215 -11.59 6.72 -6.52
N THR A 216 -12.35 6.26 -5.52
CA THR A 216 -13.11 7.16 -4.64
C THR A 216 -12.17 8.00 -3.77
N CYS A 217 -11.11 7.37 -3.23
CA CYS A 217 -10.07 8.05 -2.44
C CYS A 217 -8.91 8.53 -3.34
N HIS A 218 -8.45 7.66 -4.23
CA HIS A 218 -7.45 7.97 -5.25
C HIS A 218 -8.08 8.72 -6.43
N LYS A 219 -8.70 9.87 -6.11
CA LYS A 219 -9.43 10.70 -7.07
C LYS A 219 -8.56 10.94 -8.30
N THR A 220 -9.13 10.67 -9.47
CA THR A 220 -8.42 10.66 -10.74
C THR A 220 -9.01 11.73 -11.65
N GLU A 221 -8.15 12.59 -12.19
CA GLU A 221 -8.49 13.60 -13.20
C GLU A 221 -7.51 13.46 -14.36
N SER A 222 -8.02 13.34 -15.59
CA SER A 222 -7.19 13.08 -16.80
C SER A 222 -6.22 11.91 -16.61
N HIS A 223 -6.72 10.79 -16.10
CA HIS A 223 -5.97 9.57 -15.74
C HIS A 223 -4.85 9.74 -14.69
N LYS A 224 -4.63 10.94 -14.15
CA LYS A 224 -3.68 11.19 -13.06
C LYS A 224 -4.30 10.73 -11.73
N ILE A 225 -3.89 9.54 -11.30
CA ILE A 225 -4.33 8.94 -10.04
C ILE A 225 -3.59 9.60 -8.87
N ALA A 226 -4.34 10.14 -7.90
CA ALA A 226 -3.77 10.76 -6.72
C ALA A 226 -3.14 9.76 -5.75
N GLY A 227 -2.25 10.24 -4.89
CA GLY A 227 -1.47 9.42 -3.96
C GLY A 227 -0.18 8.90 -4.59
N SER A 228 0.80 8.60 -3.73
CA SER A 228 2.15 8.23 -4.18
C SER A 228 2.87 7.48 -3.06
N ARG A 229 3.50 6.34 -3.39
CA ARG A 229 4.38 5.62 -2.45
C ARG A 229 5.79 6.22 -2.38
N VAL A 230 6.29 6.74 -3.51
CA VAL A 230 7.66 7.28 -3.62
C VAL A 230 7.78 8.72 -3.13
N ALA A 231 6.64 9.40 -2.95
CA ALA A 231 6.53 10.74 -2.41
C ALA A 231 5.17 10.89 -1.71
N PRO A 232 4.94 10.17 -0.59
CA PRO A 232 3.67 10.18 0.12
C PRO A 232 3.46 11.49 0.89
N THR A 233 2.20 11.81 1.18
CA THR A 233 1.84 12.92 2.06
C THR A 233 1.78 12.40 3.50
N ALA A 234 2.81 12.69 4.31
CA ALA A 234 2.84 12.21 5.70
C ALA A 234 1.97 13.03 6.66
N SER A 235 1.69 14.29 6.33
CA SER A 235 0.87 15.19 7.14
C SER A 235 0.07 16.13 6.23
N ASP A 236 -1.20 16.34 6.58
CA ASP A 236 -2.11 17.26 5.89
C ASP A 236 -3.04 17.93 6.92
N PRO A 237 -2.50 18.82 7.78
CA PRO A 237 -3.19 19.35 8.97
C PRO A 237 -4.17 20.47 8.60
N HIS A 238 -5.17 20.15 7.80
CA HIS A 238 -6.15 21.08 7.27
C HIS A 238 -7.58 20.54 7.44
N GLY A 239 -8.57 21.41 7.21
CA GLY A 239 -9.98 21.00 7.15
C GLY A 239 -10.27 20.04 5.99
N ALA A 240 -11.43 19.38 6.05
CA ALA A 240 -11.92 18.54 4.96
C ALA A 240 -12.04 19.34 3.66
N LEU A 241 -11.76 18.67 2.54
CA LEU A 241 -11.97 19.25 1.21
C LEU A 241 -13.46 19.37 0.93
N LEU A 242 -13.88 20.54 0.47
CA LEU A 242 -15.25 20.76 0.06
C LEU A 242 -15.46 20.26 -1.37
N ARG A 243 -16.68 19.78 -1.66
CA ARG A 243 -17.03 19.34 -3.02
C ARG A 243 -16.84 20.49 -4.01
N GLY A 244 -16.07 20.25 -5.06
CA GLY A 244 -15.76 21.24 -6.09
C GLY A 244 -14.65 22.23 -5.73
N GLN A 245 -14.05 22.11 -4.53
CA GLN A 245 -12.90 22.92 -4.16
C GLN A 245 -11.71 22.63 -5.08
N LYS A 246 -11.23 23.66 -5.77
CA LYS A 246 -9.98 23.60 -6.53
C LYS A 246 -8.82 23.79 -5.57
N THR A 247 -8.02 22.76 -5.38
CA THR A 247 -6.86 22.76 -4.49
C THR A 247 -5.78 21.82 -5.02
N GLY A 248 -4.51 22.12 -4.72
CA GLY A 248 -3.39 21.21 -4.98
C GLY A 248 -3.17 20.16 -3.89
N ARG A 249 -4.01 20.14 -2.83
CA ARG A 249 -3.92 19.16 -1.75
C ARG A 249 -4.17 17.75 -2.27
N ASN A 250 -3.46 16.78 -1.70
CA ASN A 250 -3.64 15.38 -2.02
C ASN A 250 -5.02 14.89 -1.51
N PRO A 251 -5.94 14.49 -2.40
CA PRO A 251 -7.28 14.05 -1.99
C PRO A 251 -7.28 12.67 -1.32
N ALA A 252 -6.17 11.93 -1.35
CA ALA A 252 -6.05 10.60 -0.77
C ALA A 252 -5.57 10.59 0.70
N THR A 253 -5.68 11.72 1.42
CA THR A 253 -5.39 11.81 2.86
C THR A 253 -6.64 11.57 3.69
N CYS A 254 -6.50 11.15 4.95
CA CYS A 254 -7.63 11.01 5.86
C CYS A 254 -8.32 12.38 6.07
N GLN A 255 -7.52 13.43 6.21
CA GLN A 255 -7.96 14.79 6.45
C GLN A 255 -8.74 15.37 5.26
N ALA A 256 -8.53 14.88 4.04
CA ALA A 256 -9.31 15.31 2.88
C ALA A 256 -10.82 15.08 3.06
N CYS A 257 -11.24 14.05 3.81
CA CYS A 257 -12.65 13.80 4.13
C CYS A 257 -13.02 14.11 5.58
N HIS A 258 -12.11 13.91 6.52
CA HIS A 258 -12.40 13.98 7.97
C HIS A 258 -11.92 15.26 8.65
N GLY A 259 -11.08 16.06 7.98
CA GLY A 259 -10.33 17.15 8.60
C GLY A 259 -9.32 16.66 9.65
N ASP A 260 -8.60 17.59 10.26
CA ASP A 260 -7.53 17.29 11.21
C ASP A 260 -8.01 17.03 12.66
N GLN A 261 -9.26 17.37 12.98
CA GLN A 261 -9.85 17.22 14.32
C GLN A 261 -11.20 16.48 14.31
N PRO A 262 -11.23 15.19 13.93
CA PRO A 262 -12.47 14.46 13.69
C PRO A 262 -13.20 13.99 14.97
N HIS A 263 -12.56 14.05 16.14
CA HIS A 263 -13.14 13.54 17.38
C HIS A 263 -14.02 14.61 18.04
N LYS A 264 -15.28 14.26 18.34
CA LYS A 264 -16.23 15.22 18.92
C LYS A 264 -15.78 15.66 20.33
N PRO A 265 -15.70 16.98 20.60
CA PRO A 265 -15.46 17.48 21.95
C PRO A 265 -16.61 17.09 22.89
N GLY A 266 -16.31 16.90 24.17
CA GLY A 266 -17.34 16.66 25.19
C GLY A 266 -18.21 17.89 25.47
N LEU A 267 -19.35 17.69 26.13
CA LEU A 267 -20.21 18.79 26.61
C LEU A 267 -19.40 19.74 27.52
N GLY A 268 -19.34 21.03 27.19
CA GLY A 268 -18.56 22.06 27.91
C GLY A 268 -17.25 22.50 27.24
N GLY A 269 -16.94 22.00 26.04
CA GLY A 269 -15.75 22.39 25.28
C GLY A 269 -15.73 23.89 24.94
N GLY A 270 -14.78 24.61 25.54
CA GLY A 270 -14.55 26.04 25.30
C GLY A 270 -14.16 26.81 26.56
N LEU A 271 -14.76 26.48 27.72
CA LEU A 271 -14.51 27.19 28.98
C LEU A 271 -13.45 26.52 29.87
N MET A 272 -13.16 25.23 29.63
CA MET A 272 -12.31 24.37 30.48
C MET A 272 -11.43 23.45 29.60
N GLY A 273 -10.63 24.05 28.71
CA GLY A 273 -9.89 23.38 27.63
C GLY A 273 -9.26 22.00 27.92
N THR A 274 -9.12 21.16 26.89
CA THR A 274 -8.37 19.88 26.88
C THR A 274 -8.82 18.75 27.84
N LEU A 275 -9.97 18.87 28.51
CA LEU A 275 -10.43 17.86 29.47
C LEU A 275 -11.26 16.71 28.85
N SER A 276 -11.84 16.87 27.66
CA SER A 276 -12.64 15.81 27.06
C SER A 276 -11.78 14.77 26.32
N LYS A 277 -12.26 13.52 26.23
CA LYS A 277 -11.60 12.45 25.46
C LYS A 277 -11.39 12.86 24.00
N GLY A 278 -12.37 13.53 23.39
CA GLY A 278 -12.28 13.99 22.00
C GLY A 278 -11.19 15.04 21.80
N ASP A 279 -11.10 16.03 22.69
CA ASP A 279 -10.06 17.07 22.61
C ASP A 279 -8.66 16.47 22.76
N ARG A 280 -8.50 15.50 23.66
CA ARG A 280 -7.24 14.77 23.82
C ARG A 280 -6.89 13.99 22.56
N LEU A 281 -7.82 13.26 21.95
CA LEU A 281 -7.57 12.53 20.70
C LEU A 281 -7.25 13.48 19.54
N ASN A 282 -7.93 14.62 19.42
CA ASN A 282 -7.60 15.65 18.44
C ASN A 282 -6.22 16.25 18.69
N ALA A 283 -5.78 16.39 19.94
CA ALA A 283 -4.42 16.84 20.23
C ALA A 283 -3.34 15.86 19.72
N HIS A 284 -3.64 14.56 19.65
CA HIS A 284 -2.70 13.56 19.15
C HIS A 284 -2.47 13.67 17.63
N THR A 285 -3.38 14.25 16.85
CA THR A 285 -3.22 14.34 15.37
C THR A 285 -2.05 15.24 14.97
N ARG A 286 -1.52 16.04 15.89
CA ARG A 286 -0.28 16.82 15.74
C ARG A 286 0.99 15.95 15.74
N THR A 287 0.91 14.73 16.27
CA THR A 287 2.06 13.85 16.50
C THR A 287 1.85 12.49 15.85
N LEU A 288 0.64 11.94 15.87
CA LEU A 288 0.28 10.64 15.31
C LEU A 288 -0.43 10.82 13.98
N ALA A 289 -0.06 10.00 12.99
CA ALA A 289 -0.87 9.83 11.80
C ALA A 289 -2.20 9.13 12.15
N CYS A 290 -3.27 9.43 11.43
CA CYS A 290 -4.58 8.77 11.65
C CYS A 290 -4.45 7.24 11.53
N GLN A 291 -3.64 6.79 10.57
CA GLN A 291 -3.32 5.39 10.30
C GLN A 291 -2.79 4.67 11.54
N THR A 292 -1.96 5.33 12.36
CA THR A 292 -1.34 4.73 13.55
C THR A 292 -2.40 4.19 14.52
N CYS A 293 -3.46 4.96 14.76
CA CYS A 293 -4.54 4.56 15.67
C CYS A 293 -5.59 3.68 14.99
N HIS A 294 -5.86 3.90 13.69
CA HIS A 294 -6.99 3.31 13.00
C HIS A 294 -6.67 2.06 12.18
N ILE A 295 -5.39 1.66 12.08
CA ILE A 295 -4.96 0.40 11.47
C ILE A 295 -4.16 -0.40 12.50
N PRO A 296 -4.83 -1.09 13.44
CA PRO A 296 -4.17 -1.75 14.57
C PRO A 296 -3.33 -2.98 14.18
N ALA A 297 -3.65 -3.57 13.02
CA ALA A 297 -2.92 -4.65 12.36
C ALA A 297 -3.22 -4.66 10.85
N PHE A 298 -2.29 -5.21 10.07
CA PHE A 298 -2.42 -5.49 8.63
C PHE A 298 -2.43 -7.00 8.36
N ALA A 299 -2.63 -7.41 7.11
CA ALA A 299 -2.86 -8.79 6.70
C ALA A 299 -3.99 -9.44 7.50
N ARG A 300 -5.13 -8.73 7.61
CA ARG A 300 -6.31 -9.14 8.41
C ARG A 300 -7.38 -9.85 7.59
N GLY A 301 -7.15 -10.03 6.29
CA GLY A 301 -8.10 -10.58 5.33
C GLY A 301 -8.11 -12.10 5.21
N GLY A 302 -7.33 -12.82 6.04
CA GLY A 302 -7.08 -14.25 5.86
C GLY A 302 -6.04 -14.56 4.78
N VAL A 303 -5.31 -13.54 4.29
CA VAL A 303 -4.20 -13.68 3.35
C VAL A 303 -2.91 -13.27 4.06
N PRO A 304 -1.96 -14.21 4.29
CA PRO A 304 -0.71 -13.86 4.94
C PRO A 304 0.18 -13.04 4.02
N THR A 305 0.98 -12.16 4.61
CA THR A 305 1.97 -11.35 3.90
C THR A 305 3.38 -11.84 4.18
N LYS A 306 4.29 -11.73 3.22
CA LYS A 306 5.71 -12.02 3.48
C LYS A 306 6.30 -10.93 4.35
N MET A 307 6.93 -11.31 5.45
CA MET A 307 7.66 -10.45 6.37
C MET A 307 9.18 -10.61 6.20
N PHE A 308 9.61 -11.73 5.62
CA PHE A 308 11.00 -12.03 5.31
C PHE A 308 11.15 -12.75 3.98
N TRP A 309 12.25 -12.48 3.26
CA TRP A 309 12.66 -13.23 2.07
C TRP A 309 14.18 -13.36 1.99
N ASP A 310 14.70 -14.59 2.12
CA ASP A 310 16.12 -14.90 1.97
C ASP A 310 16.42 -15.50 0.60
N TRP A 311 17.04 -14.72 -0.30
CA TRP A 311 17.49 -15.23 -1.59
C TRP A 311 18.73 -16.12 -1.49
N SER A 312 19.50 -16.09 -0.39
CA SER A 312 20.73 -16.87 -0.27
C SER A 312 20.52 -18.39 -0.28
N THR A 313 19.29 -18.83 -0.03
CA THR A 313 18.91 -20.25 -0.10
C THR A 313 18.26 -20.63 -1.43
N ALA A 314 18.00 -19.67 -2.33
CA ALA A 314 17.53 -19.95 -3.67
C ALA A 314 18.63 -20.69 -4.47
N GLY A 315 18.22 -21.62 -5.31
CA GLY A 315 19.11 -22.58 -5.98
C GLY A 315 19.24 -23.91 -5.24
N THR A 316 18.69 -24.05 -4.02
CA THR A 316 18.68 -25.34 -3.32
C THR A 316 17.75 -26.33 -4.02
N LEU A 317 18.29 -27.48 -4.45
CA LEU A 317 17.57 -28.56 -5.12
C LEU A 317 17.45 -29.78 -4.19
N ASP A 318 16.52 -30.68 -4.50
CA ASP A 318 16.39 -31.94 -3.78
C ASP A 318 17.54 -32.91 -4.09
N ALA A 319 17.53 -34.10 -3.46
CA ALA A 319 18.54 -35.13 -3.66
C ALA A 319 18.67 -35.64 -5.11
N ASN A 320 17.65 -35.38 -5.95
CA ASN A 320 17.63 -35.77 -7.37
C ASN A 320 17.95 -34.58 -8.29
N GLY A 321 18.37 -33.43 -7.75
CA GLY A 321 18.63 -32.21 -8.51
C GLY A 321 17.36 -31.55 -9.05
N ARG A 322 16.19 -31.78 -8.44
CA ARG A 322 14.92 -31.19 -8.86
C ARG A 322 14.54 -30.02 -7.96
N PRO A 323 13.93 -28.94 -8.51
CA PRO A 323 13.41 -27.86 -7.70
C PRO A 323 12.18 -28.31 -6.90
N PHE A 324 12.02 -27.76 -5.71
CA PHE A 324 10.94 -28.11 -4.81
C PHE A 324 10.44 -26.90 -4.02
N GLN A 325 9.33 -27.08 -3.32
CA GLN A 325 8.78 -26.10 -2.39
C GLN A 325 8.57 -26.75 -1.03
N LYS A 326 8.75 -25.98 0.05
CA LYS A 326 8.28 -26.36 1.39
C LYS A 326 7.09 -25.50 1.75
N LYS A 327 6.15 -26.10 2.48
CA LYS A 327 4.95 -25.44 2.96
C LYS A 327 4.86 -25.54 4.47
N ASP A 328 4.23 -24.56 5.10
CA ASP A 328 3.83 -24.64 6.50
C ASP A 328 2.60 -25.55 6.69
N GLU A 329 2.16 -25.71 7.94
CA GLU A 329 0.99 -26.51 8.32
C GLU A 329 -0.33 -26.02 7.69
N HIS A 330 -0.37 -24.76 7.25
CA HIS A 330 -1.54 -24.14 6.61
C HIS A 330 -1.46 -24.20 5.08
N GLY A 331 -0.42 -24.84 4.54
CA GLY A 331 -0.21 -25.00 3.10
C GLY A 331 0.42 -23.78 2.40
N HIS A 332 0.88 -22.78 3.14
CA HIS A 332 1.56 -21.62 2.56
C HIS A 332 3.01 -21.96 2.24
N VAL A 333 3.49 -21.48 1.09
CA VAL A 333 4.88 -21.70 0.67
C VAL A 333 5.83 -20.87 1.55
N ILE A 334 6.73 -21.56 2.25
CA ILE A 334 7.77 -20.98 3.11
C ILE A 334 9.18 -21.16 2.54
N PHE A 335 9.32 -21.97 1.48
CA PHE A 335 10.55 -22.07 0.69
C PHE A 335 10.18 -22.44 -0.75
N ASP A 336 10.91 -21.88 -1.71
CA ASP A 336 10.84 -22.26 -3.13
C ASP A 336 12.26 -22.26 -3.71
N SER A 337 12.72 -23.34 -4.35
CA SER A 337 14.05 -23.41 -4.96
C SER A 337 14.35 -22.21 -5.88
N LYS A 338 13.34 -21.61 -6.52
CA LYS A 338 13.49 -20.45 -7.40
C LYS A 338 13.76 -19.14 -6.65
N LYS A 339 13.42 -19.06 -5.37
CA LYS A 339 13.28 -17.80 -4.64
C LYS A 339 13.92 -17.82 -3.24
N GLY A 340 14.14 -18.99 -2.64
CA GLY A 340 14.67 -19.16 -1.30
C GLY A 340 13.58 -19.18 -0.21
N ASP A 341 13.96 -18.85 1.02
CA ASP A 341 13.10 -18.96 2.20
C ASP A 341 12.24 -17.71 2.42
N PHE A 342 11.05 -17.93 2.98
CA PHE A 342 10.10 -16.89 3.37
C PHE A 342 9.68 -17.04 4.83
N ARG A 343 9.44 -15.90 5.50
CA ARG A 343 8.60 -15.89 6.72
C ARG A 343 7.34 -15.10 6.43
N LEU A 344 6.21 -15.68 6.81
CA LEU A 344 4.88 -15.12 6.59
C LEU A 344 4.34 -14.53 7.90
N GLY A 345 3.41 -13.60 7.80
CA GLY A 345 2.67 -13.05 8.93
C GLY A 345 1.22 -12.75 8.57
N GLU A 346 0.34 -12.95 9.54
CA GLU A 346 -1.08 -12.59 9.46
C GLU A 346 -1.45 -11.80 10.71
N ASN A 347 -2.42 -10.87 10.61
CA ASN A 347 -2.82 -9.98 11.70
C ASN A 347 -1.62 -9.26 12.36
N VAL A 348 -0.69 -8.83 11.52
CA VAL A 348 0.61 -8.31 11.95
C VAL A 348 0.44 -6.91 12.54
N LYS A 349 0.99 -6.72 13.75
CA LYS A 349 1.09 -5.40 14.38
C LYS A 349 2.13 -4.57 13.61
N PRO A 350 1.81 -3.34 13.17
CA PRO A 350 2.80 -2.48 12.51
C PRO A 350 3.92 -2.08 13.46
N ASP A 351 5.09 -1.80 12.89
CA ASP A 351 6.09 -0.98 13.56
C ASP A 351 5.73 0.49 13.41
N TYR A 352 6.22 1.34 14.32
CA TYR A 352 5.91 2.77 14.31
C TYR A 352 7.17 3.59 14.16
N VAL A 353 7.19 4.50 13.19
CA VAL A 353 8.36 5.35 12.88
C VAL A 353 7.92 6.80 12.68
N TRP A 354 8.83 7.73 12.96
CA TRP A 354 8.65 9.12 12.54
C TRP A 354 8.73 9.22 11.02
N PHE A 355 7.81 9.99 10.44
CA PHE A 355 7.74 10.18 9.01
C PHE A 355 7.22 11.57 8.63
N ASP A 356 7.97 12.28 7.78
CA ASP A 356 7.66 13.63 7.28
C ASP A 356 7.28 13.67 5.79
N GLY A 357 7.27 12.52 5.12
CA GLY A 357 6.92 12.37 3.71
C GLY A 357 8.12 12.21 2.78
N ARG A 358 9.34 12.52 3.26
CA ARG A 358 10.58 12.31 2.50
C ARG A 358 11.07 10.88 2.67
N VAL A 359 11.40 10.26 1.55
CA VAL A 359 11.95 8.90 1.51
C VAL A 359 13.15 8.91 0.59
N ASP A 360 14.29 8.48 1.13
CA ASP A 360 15.46 8.15 0.32
C ASP A 360 15.45 6.66 0.01
N TYR A 361 15.91 6.30 -1.19
CA TYR A 361 16.00 4.92 -1.63
C TYR A 361 17.45 4.55 -1.93
N THR A 362 17.85 3.32 -1.61
CA THR A 362 19.11 2.76 -2.12
C THR A 362 18.95 2.47 -3.61
N LEU A 363 19.84 3.03 -4.41
CA LEU A 363 19.93 2.83 -5.85
C LEU A 363 20.96 1.75 -6.17
N LYS A 364 20.88 1.17 -7.37
CA LYS A 364 21.84 0.16 -7.86
C LYS A 364 23.29 0.64 -7.90
N SER A 365 23.49 1.96 -8.01
CA SER A 365 24.81 2.59 -8.03
C SER A 365 25.40 2.83 -6.64
N ASP A 366 24.60 2.67 -5.59
CA ASP A 366 25.02 3.04 -4.24
C ASP A 366 25.87 1.94 -3.63
N ARG A 367 26.99 2.35 -3.04
CA ARG A 367 27.85 1.46 -2.27
C ARG A 367 27.20 1.18 -0.91
N ILE A 368 27.19 -0.09 -0.50
CA ILE A 368 26.59 -0.56 0.74
C ILE A 368 27.65 -0.98 1.76
N ASP A 369 27.27 -1.06 3.03
CA ASP A 369 28.01 -1.76 4.08
C ASP A 369 27.32 -3.10 4.37
N PRO A 370 27.85 -4.23 3.88
CA PRO A 370 27.21 -5.54 4.04
C PRO A 370 27.34 -6.12 5.45
N THR A 371 28.10 -5.47 6.35
CA THR A 371 28.20 -5.88 7.76
C THR A 371 27.01 -5.41 8.60
N ARG A 372 26.16 -4.56 8.02
CA ARG A 372 24.95 -4.02 8.62
C ARG A 372 23.74 -4.35 7.76
N VAL A 373 22.55 -4.24 8.34
CA VAL A 373 21.31 -4.32 7.57
C VAL A 373 21.23 -3.13 6.61
N VAL A 374 21.17 -3.42 5.31
CA VAL A 374 21.08 -2.42 4.25
C VAL A 374 19.63 -1.94 4.12
N ARG A 375 19.41 -0.66 4.39
CA ARG A 375 18.07 -0.05 4.28
C ARG A 375 17.76 0.29 2.84
N MET A 376 16.91 -0.50 2.18
CA MET A 376 16.45 -0.24 0.82
C MET A 376 15.71 1.09 0.67
N ASN A 377 15.14 1.57 1.78
CA ASN A 377 14.64 2.94 1.90
C ASN A 377 14.78 3.45 3.32
N THR A 378 14.89 4.77 3.46
CA THR A 378 14.91 5.46 4.75
C THR A 378 13.77 6.46 4.78
N PHE A 379 12.91 6.33 5.79
CA PHE A 379 11.85 7.29 6.08
C PHE A 379 12.46 8.37 6.98
N HIS A 380 12.27 9.63 6.61
CA HIS A 380 12.77 10.77 7.36
C HIS A 380 11.71 11.38 8.24
N GLY A 381 12.14 12.14 9.24
CA GLY A 381 11.27 12.87 10.16
C GLY A 381 11.73 12.67 11.59
N ASN A 382 11.65 13.72 12.40
CA ASN A 382 12.00 13.67 13.82
C ASN A 382 10.88 14.21 14.70
N ALA A 383 10.96 13.91 15.98
CA ALA A 383 10.05 14.48 16.96
C ALA A 383 10.12 16.01 16.98
N GLY A 384 8.96 16.65 17.03
CA GLY A 384 8.83 18.11 17.06
C GLY A 384 8.85 18.80 15.69
N GLU A 385 9.19 18.09 14.61
CA GLU A 385 9.11 18.66 13.26
C GLU A 385 7.64 18.85 12.83
N PRO A 386 7.29 20.00 12.22
CA PRO A 386 5.89 20.35 11.94
C PRO A 386 5.19 19.38 10.99
N ASN A 387 5.94 18.80 10.05
CA ASN A 387 5.43 17.89 9.02
C ASN A 387 5.58 16.41 9.40
N ALA A 388 6.30 16.10 10.49
CA ALA A 388 6.52 14.73 10.91
C ALA A 388 5.34 14.22 11.73
N ARG A 389 4.96 12.96 11.49
CA ARG A 389 4.01 12.21 12.30
C ARG A 389 4.57 10.81 12.57
N ILE A 390 4.12 10.16 13.63
CA ILE A 390 4.39 8.74 13.86
C ILE A 390 3.43 7.95 12.98
N TRP A 391 3.97 7.14 12.08
CA TRP A 391 3.26 6.35 11.08
C TRP A 391 3.41 4.83 11.33
N PRO A 392 2.37 4.02 11.03
CA PRO A 392 2.50 2.58 11.03
C PRO A 392 3.15 2.11 9.74
N VAL A 393 4.13 1.23 9.85
CA VAL A 393 4.85 0.63 8.72
C VAL A 393 4.91 -0.88 8.86
N LYS A 394 4.88 -1.57 7.72
CA LYS A 394 5.42 -2.91 7.58
C LYS A 394 6.93 -2.78 7.40
N ARG A 395 7.68 -3.38 8.33
CA ARG A 395 9.12 -3.59 8.22
C ARG A 395 9.36 -4.95 7.57
N PHE A 396 9.74 -4.93 6.30
CA PHE A 396 10.09 -6.13 5.56
C PHE A 396 11.59 -6.37 5.66
N GLN A 397 11.99 -7.57 6.05
CA GLN A 397 13.39 -7.98 6.11
C GLN A 397 13.72 -8.88 4.92
N GLY A 398 14.97 -8.91 4.48
CA GLY A 398 15.39 -9.83 3.44
C GLY A 398 16.88 -10.09 3.43
N LYS A 399 17.32 -10.91 2.49
CA LYS A 399 18.72 -11.13 2.18
C LYS A 399 18.86 -11.26 0.68
N GLN A 400 19.68 -10.43 0.05
CA GLN A 400 19.74 -10.32 -1.42
C GLN A 400 21.18 -10.17 -1.93
N PRO A 401 21.46 -10.54 -3.19
CA PRO A 401 22.81 -10.59 -3.71
C PRO A 401 23.45 -9.21 -3.81
N TYR A 402 24.76 -9.15 -3.55
CA TYR A 402 25.59 -7.96 -3.73
C TYR A 402 26.98 -8.36 -4.23
N ASP A 403 27.68 -7.42 -4.88
CA ASP A 403 29.03 -7.63 -5.39
C ASP A 403 30.10 -7.50 -4.28
N LEU A 404 31.03 -8.45 -4.17
CA LEU A 404 32.03 -8.44 -3.09
C LEU A 404 33.13 -7.39 -3.26
N GLU A 405 33.34 -6.87 -4.47
CA GLU A 405 34.38 -5.88 -4.78
C GLU A 405 33.78 -4.48 -4.92
N TYR A 406 32.73 -4.32 -5.71
CA TYR A 406 32.05 -3.03 -5.91
C TYR A 406 31.17 -2.64 -4.72
N LEU A 407 30.76 -3.61 -3.89
CA LEU A 407 29.87 -3.42 -2.75
C LEU A 407 28.57 -2.72 -3.16
N THR A 408 27.99 -3.11 -4.29
CA THR A 408 26.68 -2.66 -4.76
C THR A 408 25.70 -3.84 -4.75
N LEU A 409 24.42 -3.57 -4.51
CA LEU A 409 23.37 -4.59 -4.64
C LEU A 409 23.26 -5.03 -6.11
N LEU A 410 23.17 -6.34 -6.35
CA LEU A 410 23.10 -6.89 -7.69
C LEU A 410 21.66 -7.15 -8.11
N ILE A 411 21.44 -7.13 -9.43
CA ILE A 411 20.17 -7.39 -10.08
C ILE A 411 20.30 -8.74 -10.78
N PRO A 412 19.59 -9.79 -10.32
CA PRO A 412 19.60 -11.08 -10.99
C PRO A 412 18.60 -11.12 -12.16
N HIS A 413 19.00 -11.79 -13.22
CA HIS A 413 18.11 -12.30 -14.26
C HIS A 413 17.40 -13.56 -13.74
N THR A 414 16.09 -13.50 -13.58
CA THR A 414 15.33 -14.53 -12.83
C THR A 414 14.21 -15.17 -13.61
N ALA A 415 13.39 -14.39 -14.32
CA ALA A 415 12.03 -14.82 -14.68
C ALA A 415 11.82 -15.14 -16.16
N THR A 416 12.81 -14.86 -17.01
CA THR A 416 12.76 -15.11 -18.45
C THR A 416 13.07 -16.59 -18.74
N PRO A 417 12.29 -17.30 -19.58
CA PRO A 417 12.48 -18.73 -19.83
C PRO A 417 13.65 -18.99 -20.78
N ASP A 418 14.87 -18.82 -20.28
CA ASP A 418 16.13 -19.09 -20.96
C ASP A 418 17.13 -19.83 -20.04
N ASP A 419 18.31 -20.17 -20.55
CA ASP A 419 19.33 -20.93 -19.84
C ASP A 419 20.22 -20.09 -18.90
N THR A 420 19.93 -18.79 -18.78
CA THR A 420 20.66 -17.83 -17.93
C THR A 420 19.85 -17.38 -16.72
N ALA A 421 18.53 -17.56 -16.76
CA ALA A 421 17.61 -17.13 -15.71
C ALA A 421 17.58 -18.08 -14.51
N LEU A 422 17.73 -17.50 -13.30
CA LEU A 422 17.84 -18.24 -12.04
C LEU A 422 16.68 -19.22 -11.79
N TRP A 423 15.45 -18.89 -12.20
CA TRP A 423 14.29 -19.75 -11.97
C TRP A 423 14.26 -21.03 -12.82
N TYR A 424 15.16 -21.14 -13.81
CA TYR A 424 15.23 -22.24 -14.75
C TYR A 424 16.55 -23.00 -14.65
N ASN A 425 17.67 -22.30 -14.48
CA ASN A 425 19.00 -22.91 -14.43
C ASN A 425 19.58 -23.09 -13.02
N PHE A 426 19.04 -22.37 -12.01
CA PHE A 426 19.55 -22.33 -10.63
C PHE A 426 21.05 -21.95 -10.50
N ASP A 427 21.60 -21.22 -11.48
CA ASP A 427 22.99 -20.74 -11.52
C ASP A 427 23.05 -19.23 -11.25
N TRP A 428 23.49 -18.87 -10.05
CA TRP A 428 23.62 -17.49 -9.62
C TRP A 428 24.61 -16.68 -10.46
N THR A 429 25.75 -17.26 -10.86
CA THR A 429 26.77 -16.52 -11.60
C THR A 429 26.24 -16.12 -12.97
N LYS A 430 25.56 -17.03 -13.67
CA LYS A 430 24.90 -16.71 -14.95
C LYS A 430 23.83 -15.64 -14.78
N ALA A 431 22.95 -15.81 -13.80
CA ALA A 431 21.84 -14.90 -13.55
C ALA A 431 22.32 -13.49 -13.21
N LEU A 432 23.35 -13.36 -12.37
CA LEU A 432 23.92 -12.07 -11.98
C LEU A 432 24.72 -11.43 -13.12
N THR A 433 25.42 -12.22 -13.94
CA THR A 433 26.14 -11.69 -15.12
C THR A 433 25.18 -11.03 -16.10
N VAL A 434 24.10 -11.74 -16.49
CA VAL A 434 23.11 -11.19 -17.44
C VAL A 434 22.34 -10.03 -16.83
N GLY A 435 21.88 -10.17 -15.58
CA GLY A 435 21.13 -9.11 -14.91
C GLY A 435 21.97 -7.85 -14.69
N ALA A 436 23.27 -8.00 -14.40
CA ALA A 436 24.18 -6.87 -14.28
C ALA A 436 24.45 -6.16 -15.61
N ALA A 437 24.70 -6.92 -16.67
CA ALA A 437 24.87 -6.37 -18.01
C ALA A 437 23.62 -5.59 -18.45
N ALA A 438 22.42 -6.18 -18.30
CA ALA A 438 21.16 -5.52 -18.64
C ALA A 438 20.90 -4.25 -17.81
N ALA A 439 21.36 -4.23 -16.56
CA ALA A 439 21.27 -3.06 -15.69
C ALA A 439 22.38 -2.02 -15.93
N GLY A 440 23.39 -2.31 -16.76
CA GLY A 440 24.56 -1.47 -16.94
C GLY A 440 25.37 -1.27 -15.65
N GLN A 441 25.38 -2.28 -14.77
CA GLN A 441 26.17 -2.25 -13.53
C GLN A 441 27.43 -3.12 -13.70
N PRO A 442 28.57 -2.72 -13.11
CA PRO A 442 29.74 -3.57 -13.08
C PRO A 442 29.49 -4.80 -12.20
N PHE A 443 30.06 -5.94 -12.58
CA PHE A 443 30.04 -7.18 -11.81
C PHE A 443 31.44 -7.79 -11.82
N SER A 444 32.00 -8.03 -10.64
CA SER A 444 33.36 -8.55 -10.44
C SER A 444 33.46 -10.07 -10.69
N GLY A 445 32.32 -10.75 -10.89
CA GLY A 445 32.24 -12.20 -10.89
C GLY A 445 32.15 -12.81 -9.49
N LYS A 446 32.22 -11.99 -8.43
CA LYS A 446 32.14 -12.43 -7.03
C LYS A 446 30.95 -11.78 -6.34
N PHE A 447 30.13 -12.59 -5.70
CA PHE A 447 28.95 -12.11 -4.99
C PHE A 447 28.82 -12.74 -3.60
N GLY A 448 28.12 -12.02 -2.74
CA GLY A 448 27.63 -12.50 -1.45
C GLY A 448 26.17 -12.13 -1.29
N PHE A 449 25.63 -12.32 -0.08
CA PHE A 449 24.26 -11.93 0.25
C PHE A 449 24.27 -11.01 1.48
N ALA A 450 23.67 -9.83 1.34
CA ALA A 450 23.56 -8.84 2.40
C ALA A 450 22.14 -8.85 2.98
N GLU A 451 22.03 -8.68 4.29
CA GLU A 451 20.73 -8.46 4.94
C GLU A 451 20.17 -7.10 4.53
N THR A 452 18.88 -7.05 4.21
CA THR A 452 18.20 -5.82 3.80
C THR A 452 16.91 -5.58 4.57
N GLU A 453 16.52 -4.32 4.65
CA GLU A 453 15.26 -3.88 5.23
C GLU A 453 14.56 -2.90 4.29
N MET A 454 13.24 -3.03 4.15
CA MET A 454 12.41 -2.09 3.42
C MET A 454 11.15 -1.75 4.19
N LEU A 455 10.90 -0.45 4.40
CA LEU A 455 9.68 0.05 5.03
C LEU A 455 8.57 0.28 4.01
N TRP A 456 7.35 -0.12 4.39
CA TRP A 456 6.13 0.08 3.64
C TRP A 456 5.09 0.77 4.53
N PRO A 457 4.57 1.94 4.15
CA PRO A 457 3.54 2.58 4.94
C PRO A 457 2.25 1.76 4.87
N ILE A 458 1.56 1.63 5.99
CA ILE A 458 0.27 0.94 6.08
C ILE A 458 -0.85 1.97 6.03
N THR A 459 -1.71 1.89 5.02
CA THR A 459 -2.69 2.95 4.68
C THR A 459 -4.11 2.45 4.43
N HIS A 460 -4.30 1.14 4.30
CA HIS A 460 -5.59 0.48 4.07
C HIS A 460 -5.90 -0.49 5.22
N MET A 461 -7.03 -1.19 5.12
CA MET A 461 -7.60 -1.98 6.20
C MET A 461 -7.86 -1.11 7.43
N VAL A 462 -8.51 0.04 7.23
CA VAL A 462 -8.93 0.90 8.33
C VAL A 462 -10.01 0.18 9.14
N ALA A 463 -9.73 -0.08 10.41
CA ALA A 463 -10.62 -0.82 11.29
C ALA A 463 -11.82 0.03 11.76
N PRO A 464 -12.94 -0.61 12.16
CA PRO A 464 -14.02 0.07 12.88
C PRO A 464 -13.52 0.91 14.06
N LYS A 465 -14.18 2.04 14.35
CA LYS A 465 -13.75 3.00 15.38
C LYS A 465 -13.62 2.41 16.80
N ASP A 466 -14.39 1.35 17.09
CA ASP A 466 -14.39 0.59 18.34
C ASP A 466 -13.21 -0.40 18.43
N GLN A 467 -12.48 -0.61 17.33
CA GLN A 467 -11.26 -1.41 17.24
C GLN A 467 -10.02 -0.53 16.97
N ALA A 468 -10.17 0.80 16.99
CA ALA A 468 -9.03 1.70 16.98
C ALA A 468 -8.25 1.56 18.29
N LEU A 469 -6.94 1.83 18.25
CA LEU A 469 -6.06 1.66 19.39
C LEU A 469 -6.55 2.45 20.62
N GLY A 470 -6.62 1.76 21.76
CA GLY A 470 -6.92 2.37 23.05
C GLY A 470 -5.71 3.10 23.65
N CYS A 471 -5.94 4.00 24.62
CA CYS A 471 -4.86 4.78 25.25
C CYS A 471 -3.75 3.87 25.84
N ALA A 472 -4.15 2.81 26.55
CA ALA A 472 -3.22 1.89 27.21
C ALA A 472 -2.36 1.09 26.22
N GLU A 473 -2.80 0.92 24.97
CA GLU A 473 -2.00 0.24 23.96
C GLU A 473 -0.74 1.04 23.61
N CYS A 474 -0.75 2.37 23.70
CA CYS A 474 0.41 3.20 23.41
C CYS A 474 1.14 3.69 24.67
N HIS A 475 0.39 3.99 25.74
CA HIS A 475 0.90 4.61 26.97
C HIS A 475 1.45 3.61 28.01
N SER A 476 1.32 2.31 27.77
CA SER A 476 1.97 1.30 28.61
C SER A 476 3.47 1.19 28.30
N ARG A 477 4.26 0.69 29.25
CA ARG A 477 5.71 0.50 29.09
C ARG A 477 6.05 -0.39 27.89
N ASP A 478 5.31 -1.49 27.73
CA ASP A 478 5.42 -2.40 26.58
C ASP A 478 4.40 -2.08 25.47
N GLY A 479 4.00 -0.80 25.37
CA GLY A 479 3.04 -0.34 24.39
C GLY A 479 3.56 -0.28 22.95
N ARG A 480 2.65 0.04 22.01
CA ARG A 480 2.90 0.18 20.57
C ARG A 480 4.06 1.12 20.26
N LEU A 481 4.18 2.21 21.00
CA LEU A 481 5.17 3.26 20.76
C LEU A 481 6.46 3.07 21.57
N LYS A 482 6.69 1.92 22.20
CA LYS A 482 7.84 1.74 23.11
C LYS A 482 9.20 2.05 22.50
N GLU A 483 9.40 1.72 21.21
CA GLU A 483 10.66 1.97 20.48
C GLU A 483 10.70 3.37 19.82
N VAL A 484 9.64 4.18 19.93
CA VAL A 484 9.59 5.51 19.33
C VAL A 484 10.27 6.53 20.25
N ALA A 485 11.40 7.04 19.78
CA ALA A 485 12.18 8.06 20.46
C ALA A 485 11.59 9.49 20.32
N GLY A 486 12.03 10.39 21.21
CA GLY A 486 11.77 11.83 21.11
C GLY A 486 10.39 12.30 21.54
N VAL A 487 9.56 11.43 22.12
CA VAL A 487 8.27 11.78 22.71
C VAL A 487 8.23 11.40 24.17
N TYR A 488 7.62 12.24 25.01
CA TYR A 488 7.25 11.87 26.37
C TYR A 488 5.84 11.28 26.39
N LEU A 489 5.72 10.02 26.80
CA LEU A 489 4.47 9.29 26.92
C LEU A 489 4.17 9.03 28.39
N PRO A 490 3.18 9.72 28.98
CA PRO A 490 2.72 9.42 30.34
C PRO A 490 2.40 7.93 30.49
N GLY A 491 2.97 7.28 31.49
CA GLY A 491 2.80 5.85 31.78
C GLY A 491 3.92 4.95 31.23
N ARG A 492 4.55 5.33 30.10
CA ARG A 492 5.77 4.68 29.58
C ARG A 492 7.00 5.34 30.18
N ASP A 493 7.08 6.66 30.06
CA ASP A 493 8.20 7.48 30.50
C ASP A 493 7.94 8.02 31.90
N HIS A 494 9.02 8.19 32.67
CA HIS A 494 8.98 8.69 34.04
C HIS A 494 10.20 9.59 34.23
N ASP A 495 9.98 10.77 34.78
CA ASP A 495 11.04 11.67 35.20
C ASP A 495 10.83 11.98 36.68
N MET A 496 11.72 11.47 37.50
CA MET A 496 11.58 11.50 38.95
C MET A 496 11.46 12.93 39.51
N TRP A 497 12.05 13.93 38.86
CA TRP A 497 11.96 15.32 39.29
C TRP A 497 10.65 15.96 38.86
N LEU A 498 10.20 15.72 37.63
CA LEU A 498 8.88 16.16 37.16
C LEU A 498 7.76 15.52 37.99
N ASP A 499 7.86 14.23 38.30
CA ASP A 499 6.86 13.52 39.10
C ASP A 499 6.83 14.06 40.53
N ARG A 500 7.99 14.24 41.17
CA ARG A 500 8.08 14.87 42.51
C ARG A 500 7.52 16.29 42.53
N ALA A 501 7.85 17.10 41.52
CA ALA A 501 7.33 18.47 41.41
C ALA A 501 5.81 18.47 41.19
N GLY A 502 5.31 17.61 40.30
CA GLY A 502 3.88 17.48 40.02
C GLY A 502 3.07 17.03 41.24
N PHE A 503 3.49 15.94 41.90
CA PHE A 503 2.83 15.47 43.13
C PHE A 503 3.02 16.45 44.30
N GLY A 504 4.15 17.14 44.37
CA GLY A 504 4.40 18.20 45.34
C GLY A 504 3.42 19.37 45.19
N LEU A 505 3.22 19.87 43.96
CA LEU A 505 2.25 20.92 43.66
C LEU A 505 0.81 20.47 43.93
N ALA A 506 0.46 19.24 43.56
CA ALA A 506 -0.86 18.68 43.87
C ALA A 506 -1.10 18.59 45.39
N GLY A 507 -0.08 18.20 46.15
CA GLY A 507 -0.11 18.19 47.61
C GLY A 507 -0.31 19.59 48.21
N LEU A 508 0.44 20.58 47.71
CA LEU A 508 0.28 21.98 48.15
C LEU A 508 -1.11 22.53 47.82
N ALA A 509 -1.65 22.22 46.64
CA ALA A 509 -3.01 22.61 46.26
C ALA A 509 -4.05 21.97 47.18
N LEU A 510 -3.93 20.67 47.48
CA LEU A 510 -4.81 19.97 48.40
C LEU A 510 -4.77 20.59 49.80
N LEU A 511 -3.57 20.89 50.32
CA LEU A 511 -3.40 21.58 51.60
C LEU A 511 -4.07 22.95 51.61
N GLY A 512 -3.96 23.71 50.51
CA GLY A 512 -4.65 24.99 50.35
C GLY A 512 -6.17 24.86 50.38
N VAL A 513 -6.73 23.86 49.69
CA VAL A 513 -8.19 23.59 49.69
C VAL A 513 -8.67 23.15 51.06
N LEU A 514 -7.96 22.22 51.70
CA LEU A 514 -8.30 21.75 53.05
C LEU A 514 -8.20 22.88 54.08
N GLY A 515 -7.16 23.71 53.99
CA GLY A 515 -6.99 24.90 54.83
C GLY A 515 -8.14 25.89 54.65
N HIS A 516 -8.50 26.22 53.40
CA HIS A 516 -9.63 27.09 53.10
C HIS A 516 -10.96 26.51 53.59
N GLY A 517 -11.18 25.20 53.39
CA GLY A 517 -12.36 24.48 53.88
C GLY A 517 -12.45 24.48 55.40
N GLY A 518 -11.33 24.24 56.10
CA GLY A 518 -11.23 24.31 57.55
C GLY A 518 -11.54 25.71 58.09
N LEU A 519 -10.97 26.75 57.48
CA LEU A 519 -11.29 28.16 57.80
C LEU A 519 -12.78 28.46 57.64
N ARG A 520 -13.42 28.00 56.54
CA ARG A 520 -14.87 28.14 56.34
C ARG A 520 -15.68 27.39 57.41
N PHE A 521 -15.26 26.19 57.80
CA PHE A 521 -15.94 25.42 58.85
C PHE A 521 -15.85 26.10 60.21
N LEU A 522 -14.66 26.58 60.60
CA LEU A 522 -14.43 27.27 61.88
C LEU A 522 -15.16 28.62 61.95
N THR A 523 -15.32 29.31 60.83
CA THR A 523 -16.02 30.61 60.77
C THR A 523 -17.53 30.49 60.60
N ARG A 524 -18.06 29.31 60.24
CA ARG A 524 -19.50 29.06 60.01
C ARG A 524 -20.39 29.37 61.22
N ASN A 525 -19.90 29.15 62.44
CA ASN A 525 -20.69 29.37 63.66
C ASN A 525 -20.54 30.79 64.24
N ARG A 526 -19.61 31.63 63.73
CA ARG A 526 -19.46 33.03 64.19
C ARG A 526 -20.52 33.98 63.62
N ARG A 527 -21.47 33.47 62.83
CA ARG A 527 -22.57 34.25 62.21
C ARG A 527 -23.94 34.04 62.87
N LYS A 528 -24.02 33.27 63.96
CA LYS A 528 -25.27 33.05 64.71
C LYS A 528 -25.46 33.95 65.93
N GLU A 529 -24.50 34.81 66.22
CA GLU A 529 -24.63 35.87 67.23
C GLU A 529 -24.49 37.23 66.54
N HIS A 530 -25.54 37.64 65.83
CA HIS A 530 -25.88 39.04 65.58
C HIS A 530 -27.37 39.13 65.30
#